data_AF-A0A9D7JAR3-F1
#
_entry.id   AF-A0A9D7JAR3-F1
#
_cell.length_a   1.000
_cell.length_b   1.000
_cell.length_c   1.000
_cell.angle_alpha   90.00
_cell.angle_beta   90.00
_cell.angle_gamma   90.00
#
_symmetry.space_group_name_H-M   'P 1'
#
loop_
_entity.id
_entity.type
_entity.pdbx_description
1 polymer ?
#
loop_
_entity_poly.entity_id
_entity_poly.type
_entity_poly.pdbx_seq_one_letter_code
_entity_poly.pdbx_strand_id
1 'polypeptide(L)'
;MIASTAGFRSQKQSGKREEVLARAGSRSLMWSITLDEITRSWARRLVRPASTKPAPRKADQDSLDAVICALVGVHWLSAPREASIMIGDLTRGYMVAPVSTGVRKRLEEAGRRCGVEAR
;
A
#
# COMPACT_ATOMS: atom_id res chain seq x y z
N MET A 1 -29.17 14.34 52.36
CA MET A 1 -27.84 14.93 52.09
C MET A 1 -27.01 13.92 51.30
N ILE A 2 -26.69 14.30 50.05
CA ILE A 2 -25.45 14.10 49.26
C ILE A 2 -24.60 12.82 49.50
N ALA A 3 -24.46 11.94 48.50
CA ALA A 3 -23.35 11.95 47.53
C ALA A 3 -23.20 10.60 46.78
N SER A 4 -23.38 10.66 45.46
CA SER A 4 -23.09 9.61 44.48
C SER A 4 -21.58 9.51 44.19
N THR A 5 -21.02 8.30 44.17
CA THR A 5 -19.61 8.01 43.82
C THR A 5 -19.50 7.18 42.54
N ALA A 6 -20.21 7.58 41.49
CA ALA A 6 -20.07 7.01 40.15
C ALA A 6 -19.63 8.09 39.15
N GLY A 7 -18.32 8.35 39.03
CA GLY A 7 -17.85 9.37 38.09
C GLY A 7 -16.37 9.35 37.69
N PHE A 8 -15.49 8.65 38.43
CA PHE A 8 -14.05 8.90 38.27
C PHE A 8 -13.29 7.94 37.31
N ARG A 9 -13.92 6.85 36.85
CA ARG A 9 -13.23 5.82 36.02
C ARG A 9 -13.40 5.97 34.51
N SER A 10 -14.38 6.75 34.05
CA SER A 10 -14.73 6.85 32.62
C SER A 10 -13.83 7.85 31.84
N GLN A 11 -13.42 8.95 32.46
CA GLN A 11 -12.61 9.98 31.78
C GLN A 11 -11.16 9.56 31.48
N LYS A 12 -10.55 8.68 32.29
CA LYS A 12 -9.16 8.23 32.10
C LYS A 12 -8.95 7.30 30.89
N GLN A 13 -9.98 6.62 30.42
CA GLN A 13 -9.88 5.73 29.25
C GLN A 13 -10.08 6.48 27.92
N SER A 14 -10.82 7.58 27.91
CA SER A 14 -11.04 8.42 26.72
C SER A 14 -9.74 9.10 26.26
N GLY A 15 -9.04 9.76 27.18
CA GLY A 15 -7.78 10.46 26.86
C GLY A 15 -6.66 9.50 26.42
N LYS A 16 -6.64 8.27 26.94
CA LYS A 16 -5.65 7.25 26.55
C LYS A 16 -5.91 6.67 25.16
N ARG A 17 -7.18 6.59 24.73
CA ARG A 17 -7.56 6.23 23.36
C ARG A 17 -7.23 7.33 22.36
N GLU A 18 -7.51 8.59 22.71
CA GLU A 18 -7.14 9.74 21.87
C GLU A 18 -5.61 9.88 21.74
N GLU A 19 -4.84 9.67 22.80
CA GLU A 19 -3.38 9.70 22.75
C GLU A 19 -2.77 8.54 21.93
N VAL A 20 -3.37 7.33 21.98
CA VAL A 20 -2.97 6.20 21.14
C VAL A 20 -3.34 6.44 19.68
N LEU A 21 -4.52 7.00 19.39
CA LEU A 21 -4.94 7.37 18.03
C LEU A 21 -4.09 8.52 17.47
N ALA A 22 -3.71 9.50 18.30
CA ALA A 22 -2.80 10.57 17.92
C ALA A 22 -1.38 10.06 17.67
N ARG A 23 -0.87 9.13 18.50
CA ARG A 23 0.42 8.46 18.27
C ARG A 23 0.40 7.53 17.07
N ALA A 24 -0.71 6.83 16.82
CA ALA A 24 -0.91 6.01 15.63
C ALA A 24 -1.00 6.89 14.37
N GLY A 25 -1.72 8.02 14.43
CA GLY A 25 -1.80 9.00 13.35
C GLY A 25 -0.46 9.68 13.07
N SER A 26 0.31 10.00 14.10
CA SER A 26 1.65 10.60 13.97
C SER A 26 2.68 9.58 13.47
N ARG A 27 2.61 8.30 13.89
CA ARG A 27 3.39 7.20 13.30
C ARG A 27 2.96 6.90 11.86
N SER A 28 1.67 7.01 11.54
CA SER A 28 1.13 6.82 10.19
C SER A 28 1.59 7.92 9.24
N LEU A 29 1.61 9.18 9.68
CA LEU A 29 2.15 10.30 8.89
C LEU A 29 3.67 10.16 8.70
N MET A 30 4.41 9.85 9.77
CA MET A 30 5.87 9.67 9.71
C MET A 30 6.24 8.48 8.84
N TRP A 31 5.49 7.37 8.90
CA TRP A 31 5.66 6.22 8.02
C TRP A 31 5.31 6.55 6.56
N SER A 32 4.25 7.31 6.31
CA SER A 32 3.87 7.75 4.96
C SER A 32 4.93 8.66 4.33
N ILE A 33 5.50 9.60 5.10
CA ILE A 33 6.60 10.47 4.66
C ILE A 33 7.85 9.63 4.37
N THR A 34 8.20 8.70 5.27
CA THR A 34 9.40 7.85 5.12
C THR A 34 9.27 6.87 3.95
N LEU A 35 8.10 6.25 3.75
CA LEU A 35 7.84 5.38 2.59
C LEU A 35 7.91 6.16 1.28
N ASP A 36 7.34 7.36 1.23
CA ASP A 36 7.31 8.18 0.02
C ASP A 36 8.72 8.70 -0.33
N GLU A 37 9.55 9.05 0.67
CA GLU A 37 10.95 9.41 0.47
C GLU A 37 11.82 8.24 0.04
N ILE A 38 11.67 7.07 0.68
CA ILE A 38 12.38 5.84 0.30
C ILE A 38 11.98 5.45 -1.13
N THR A 39 10.68 5.41 -1.43
CA THR A 39 10.17 5.08 -2.76
C THR A 39 10.70 6.03 -3.83
N ARG A 40 10.67 7.35 -3.57
CA ARG A 40 11.22 8.36 -4.48
C ARG A 40 12.75 8.26 -4.62
N SER A 41 13.46 7.92 -3.56
CA SER A 41 14.91 7.71 -3.59
C SER A 41 15.30 6.50 -4.45
N TRP A 42 14.57 5.40 -4.32
CA TRP A 42 14.78 4.16 -5.08
C TRP A 42 14.43 4.35 -6.55
N ALA A 43 13.30 5.02 -6.84
CA ALA A 43 12.91 5.38 -8.20
C ALA A 43 13.99 6.22 -8.91
N ARG A 44 14.56 7.22 -8.22
CA ARG A 44 15.62 8.07 -8.80
C ARG A 44 16.93 7.32 -9.04
N ARG A 45 17.34 6.44 -8.13
CA ARG A 45 18.64 5.76 -8.21
C ARG A 45 18.67 4.56 -9.15
N LEU A 46 17.57 3.83 -9.28
CA LEU A 46 17.60 2.50 -9.91
C LEU A 46 16.72 2.42 -11.16
N VAL A 47 15.59 3.15 -11.21
CA VAL A 47 14.71 3.14 -12.39
C VAL A 47 15.27 4.04 -13.50
N ARG A 48 15.69 5.26 -13.13
CA ARG A 48 16.14 6.27 -14.11
C ARG A 48 17.38 5.87 -14.93
N PRO A 49 18.41 5.22 -14.37
CA PRO A 49 19.56 4.78 -15.17
C PRO A 49 19.23 3.60 -16.10
N ALA A 50 18.28 2.74 -15.73
CA ALA A 50 17.86 1.62 -16.57
C ALA A 50 17.02 2.11 -17.77
N SER A 51 16.11 3.08 -17.55
CA SER A 51 15.20 3.58 -18.58
C SER A 51 15.81 4.58 -19.57
N THR A 52 16.99 5.11 -19.27
CA THR A 52 17.70 6.09 -20.14
C THR A 52 18.79 5.46 -21.00
N LYS A 53 19.04 4.16 -20.83
CA LYS A 53 19.99 3.42 -21.67
C LYS A 53 19.33 3.06 -23.00
N PRO A 54 19.97 3.35 -24.15
CA PRO A 54 19.44 3.01 -25.46
C PRO A 54 19.32 1.49 -25.69
N ALA A 55 20.12 0.68 -24.96
CA ALA A 55 20.04 -0.77 -24.96
C ALA A 55 20.24 -1.32 -23.54
N PRO A 56 19.17 -1.44 -22.73
CA PRO A 56 19.26 -1.97 -21.37
C PRO A 56 19.65 -3.45 -21.38
N ARG A 57 20.64 -3.82 -20.56
CA ARG A 57 21.07 -5.21 -20.43
C ARG A 57 20.19 -5.94 -19.43
N LYS A 58 20.28 -7.27 -19.42
CA LYS A 58 19.59 -8.11 -18.43
C LYS A 58 19.81 -7.65 -16.98
N ALA A 59 21.05 -7.33 -16.59
CA ALA A 59 21.35 -6.84 -15.24
C ALA A 59 20.67 -5.50 -14.89
N ASP A 60 20.43 -4.65 -15.88
CA ASP A 60 19.70 -3.39 -15.69
C ASP A 60 18.21 -3.67 -15.43
N GLN A 61 17.64 -4.67 -16.13
CA GLN A 61 16.28 -5.14 -15.92
C GLN A 61 16.11 -5.82 -14.55
N ASP A 62 17.01 -6.73 -14.19
CA ASP A 62 16.98 -7.44 -12.91
C ASP A 62 17.06 -6.45 -11.72
N SER A 63 17.86 -5.39 -11.86
CA SER A 63 17.94 -4.31 -10.86
C SER A 63 16.64 -3.53 -10.73
N LEU A 64 15.97 -3.25 -11.85
CA LEU A 64 14.66 -2.60 -11.87
C LEU A 64 13.59 -3.51 -11.24
N ASP A 65 13.58 -4.79 -11.59
CA ASP A 65 12.62 -5.77 -11.08
C ASP A 65 12.73 -5.91 -9.56
N ALA A 66 13.95 -5.95 -9.01
CA ALA A 66 14.18 -5.99 -7.57
C ALA A 66 13.57 -4.77 -6.85
N VAL A 67 13.67 -3.58 -7.46
CA VAL A 67 13.08 -2.35 -6.92
C VAL A 67 11.57 -2.39 -6.98
N ILE A 68 11.00 -2.79 -8.13
CA ILE A 68 9.56 -2.93 -8.28
C ILE A 68 9.02 -3.92 -7.24
N CYS A 69 9.68 -5.06 -7.06
CA CYS A 69 9.32 -6.06 -6.05
C CYS A 69 9.34 -5.48 -4.63
N ALA A 70 10.38 -4.73 -4.27
CA ALA A 70 10.46 -4.08 -2.96
C ALA A 70 9.33 -3.05 -2.76
N LEU A 71 9.04 -2.23 -3.78
CA LEU A 71 7.96 -1.23 -3.71
C LEU A 71 6.57 -1.87 -3.58
N VAL A 72 6.32 -2.96 -4.32
CA VAL A 72 5.08 -3.73 -4.21
C VAL A 72 4.93 -4.34 -2.82
N GLY A 73 5.99 -4.94 -2.26
CA GLY A 73 5.97 -5.50 -0.92
C GLY A 73 5.71 -4.45 0.17
N VAL A 74 6.35 -3.28 0.06
CA VAL A 74 6.12 -2.15 0.95
C VAL A 74 4.68 -1.62 0.83
N HIS A 75 4.14 -1.55 -0.39
CA HIS A 75 2.73 -1.20 -0.61
C HIS A 75 1.80 -2.19 0.09
N TRP A 76 2.00 -3.50 -0.09
CA TRP A 76 1.17 -4.51 0.58
C TRP A 76 1.28 -4.49 2.10
N LEU A 77 2.42 -4.11 2.65
CA LEU A 77 2.60 -4.00 4.11
C LEU A 77 1.83 -2.82 4.71
N SER A 78 1.61 -1.75 3.92
CA SER A 78 1.17 -0.45 4.44
C SER A 78 -0.20 0.03 3.94
N ALA A 79 -0.63 -0.46 2.78
CA ALA A 79 -1.88 -0.06 2.15
C ALA A 79 -3.03 -1.00 2.54
N PRO A 80 -4.28 -0.51 2.54
CA PRO A 80 -5.45 -1.35 2.71
C PRO A 80 -5.55 -2.38 1.56
N ARG A 81 -6.16 -3.53 1.83
CA ARG A 81 -6.26 -4.65 0.87
C ARG A 81 -6.93 -4.22 -0.45
N GLU A 82 -7.89 -3.31 -0.37
CA GLU A 82 -8.68 -2.79 -1.50
C GLU A 82 -7.82 -1.97 -2.47
N ALA A 83 -6.62 -1.53 -2.06
CA ALA A 83 -5.62 -0.92 -2.93
C ALA A 83 -4.90 -1.95 -3.84
N SER A 84 -5.20 -3.24 -3.70
CA SER A 84 -4.68 -4.32 -4.55
C SER A 84 -5.79 -5.10 -5.23
N ILE A 85 -5.51 -5.63 -6.42
CA ILE A 85 -6.43 -6.44 -7.22
C ILE A 85 -5.81 -7.80 -7.54
N MET A 86 -6.63 -8.84 -7.53
CA MET A 86 -6.35 -10.15 -8.07
C MET A 86 -6.76 -10.17 -9.54
N ILE A 87 -5.82 -10.59 -10.40
CA ILE A 87 -6.01 -10.76 -11.84
C ILE A 87 -5.86 -12.24 -12.15
N GLY A 88 -6.89 -12.85 -12.72
CA GLY A 88 -6.94 -14.29 -13.00
C GLY A 88 -7.78 -15.06 -11.99
N ASP A 89 -7.55 -16.36 -11.85
CA ASP A 89 -8.37 -17.24 -11.03
C ASP A 89 -7.55 -18.29 -10.26
N LEU A 90 -8.17 -18.96 -9.29
CA LEU A 90 -7.48 -19.94 -8.43
C LEU A 90 -7.14 -21.25 -9.17
N THR A 91 -7.74 -21.51 -10.33
CA THR A 91 -7.60 -22.75 -11.09
C THR A 91 -6.47 -22.65 -12.12
N ARG A 92 -6.41 -21.53 -12.84
CA ARG A 92 -5.42 -21.27 -13.91
C ARG A 92 -4.21 -20.49 -13.42
N GLY A 93 -4.27 -19.97 -12.19
CA GLY A 93 -3.28 -19.08 -11.62
C GLY A 93 -3.74 -17.63 -11.65
N TYR A 94 -3.24 -16.87 -10.68
CA TYR A 94 -3.56 -15.47 -10.51
C TYR A 94 -2.33 -14.67 -10.12
N MET A 95 -2.39 -13.37 -10.38
CA MET A 95 -1.46 -12.39 -9.85
C MET A 95 -2.20 -11.45 -8.91
N VAL A 96 -1.52 -11.01 -7.86
CA VAL A 96 -1.99 -9.89 -7.03
C VAL A 96 -1.09 -8.70 -7.36
N ALA A 97 -1.68 -7.52 -7.55
CA ALA A 97 -0.93 -6.31 -7.85
C ALA A 97 -1.55 -5.09 -7.15
N PRO A 98 -0.74 -4.12 -6.72
CA PRO A 98 -1.23 -2.78 -6.40
C PRO A 98 -2.00 -2.20 -7.58
N VAL A 99 -3.10 -1.50 -7.31
CA VAL A 99 -3.94 -0.94 -8.37
C VAL A 99 -4.45 0.44 -8.00
N SER A 100 -4.42 1.36 -8.96
CA SER A 100 -5.12 2.64 -8.82
C SER A 100 -6.61 2.47 -9.15
N THR A 101 -7.45 3.36 -8.64
CA THR A 101 -8.91 3.32 -8.90
C THR A 101 -9.24 3.34 -10.40
N GLY A 102 -8.51 4.13 -11.19
CA GLY A 102 -8.70 4.20 -12.65
C GLY A 102 -8.31 2.91 -13.37
N VAL A 103 -7.21 2.27 -12.96
CA VAL A 103 -6.77 0.99 -13.55
C VAL A 103 -7.70 -0.14 -13.13
N ARG A 104 -8.13 -0.19 -11.86
CA ARG A 104 -9.10 -1.16 -11.35
C ARG A 104 -10.36 -1.20 -12.21
N LYS A 105 -10.98 -0.05 -12.44
CA LYS A 105 -12.19 0.05 -13.28
C LYS A 105 -11.98 -0.51 -14.68
N ARG A 106 -10.81 -0.24 -15.29
CA ARG A 106 -10.47 -0.76 -16.63
C ARG A 106 -10.29 -2.28 -16.63
N LEU A 107 -9.67 -2.83 -15.59
CA LEU A 107 -9.48 -4.27 -15.44
C LEU A 107 -10.80 -5.00 -15.17
N GLU A 108 -11.66 -4.44 -14.32
CA GLU A 108 -13.01 -4.98 -14.06
C GLU A 108 -13.85 -4.98 -15.35
N GLU A 109 -13.80 -3.90 -16.15
CA GLU A 109 -14.46 -3.82 -17.46
C GLU A 109 -13.91 -4.86 -18.45
N ALA A 110 -12.59 -5.02 -18.51
CA ALA A 110 -11.97 -6.02 -19.37
C ALA A 110 -12.32 -7.45 -18.93
N GLY A 111 -12.32 -7.71 -17.63
CA GLY A 111 -12.69 -8.99 -17.04
C GLY A 111 -14.12 -9.39 -17.43
N ARG A 112 -15.08 -8.47 -17.26
CA ARG A 112 -16.48 -8.69 -17.68
C ARG A 112 -16.61 -9.06 -19.15
N ARG A 113 -15.88 -8.38 -20.05
CA ARG A 113 -15.89 -8.67 -21.50
C ARG A 113 -15.29 -10.04 -21.84
N CYS A 114 -14.31 -10.49 -21.06
CA CYS A 114 -13.61 -11.76 -21.29
C CYS A 114 -14.21 -12.93 -20.49
N GLY A 115 -15.24 -12.70 -19.68
CA GLY A 115 -15.82 -13.72 -18.81
C GLY A 115 -14.89 -14.16 -17.67
N VAL A 116 -13.99 -13.28 -17.22
CA VAL A 116 -13.09 -13.53 -16.08
C VAL A 116 -13.30 -12.47 -15.01
N GLU A 117 -13.27 -12.85 -13.73
CA GLU A 117 -13.42 -11.91 -12.63
C GLU A 117 -12.09 -11.21 -12.30
N ALA A 118 -12.14 -9.90 -12.07
CA ALA A 118 -11.05 -9.14 -11.46
C ALA A 118 -11.54 -8.66 -10.08
N ARG A 119 -10.82 -8.98 -9.00
CA ARG A 119 -11.28 -8.78 -7.62
C ARG A 119 -10.20 -8.20 -6.73
#